data_AF-A0A0M3JBA8-F1
#
_entry.id   AF-A0A0M3JBA8-F1
#
_cell.length_a   1.000
_cell.length_b   1.000
_cell.length_c   1.000
_cell.angle_alpha   90.00
_cell.angle_beta   90.00
_cell.angle_gamma   90.00
#
_symmetry.space_group_name_H-M   'P 1'
#
loop_
_entity.id
_entity.type
_entity.pdbx_description
1 polymer ?
#
loop_
_entity_poly.entity_id
_entity_poly.type
_entity_poly.pdbx_seq_one_letter_code
_entity_poly.pdbx_strand_id
1 'polypeptide(L)'
;QDEIDETIGVNVQFDDSDDEAEGGGAEGGAEVEDEVKEEGSDDEGGVDAVYEETLKAGLVGQEESGSGERKGALHARDIDAHWIQRSLSKFYKDPIVAQQKVNEILQILREASDDRDCENQLVLLLGFDQFEFIKVLRQHRQMILYCTLLKQAQEGKEREQLEKEILSRPELHHILAELQETESADVVQVGYSLGIF
;
A
#
# COMPACT_ATOMS: atom_id res chain seq x y z
N GLN A 1 -28.69 -31.65 32.56
CA GLN A 1 -28.64 -31.02 33.88
C GLN A 1 -27.50 -30.05 33.79
N ASP A 2 -27.87 -28.80 33.56
CA ASP A 2 -27.01 -27.65 33.33
C ASP A 2 -26.17 -27.34 34.57
N GLU A 3 -24.86 -27.23 34.37
CA GLU A 3 -23.92 -26.73 35.36
C GLU A 3 -23.15 -25.58 34.70
N ILE A 4 -23.85 -24.46 34.55
CA ILE A 4 -23.26 -23.15 34.35
C ILE A 4 -23.39 -22.43 35.69
N ASP A 5 -22.27 -22.12 36.34
CA ASP A 5 -22.26 -21.16 37.44
C ASP A 5 -20.85 -20.54 37.56
N GLU A 6 -20.74 -19.29 37.11
CA GLU A 6 -20.61 -18.12 37.99
C GLU A 6 -19.19 -17.92 38.51
N THR A 7 -18.32 -17.33 37.68
CA THR A 7 -17.13 -16.67 38.20
C THR A 7 -16.79 -15.44 37.36
N ILE A 8 -17.20 -14.29 37.92
CA ILE A 8 -16.62 -12.95 37.78
C ILE A 8 -17.13 -12.15 36.57
N GLY A 9 -18.27 -11.50 36.78
CA GLY A 9 -18.60 -10.24 36.11
C GLY A 9 -17.70 -9.12 36.64
N VAL A 10 -16.99 -8.45 35.74
CA VAL A 10 -16.25 -7.22 36.04
C VAL A 10 -17.20 -6.04 35.84
N ASN A 11 -17.60 -5.41 36.94
CA ASN A 11 -18.35 -4.16 36.92
C ASN A 11 -17.37 -3.01 36.61
N VAL A 12 -17.39 -2.51 35.37
CA VAL A 12 -16.62 -1.32 34.98
C VAL A 12 -17.41 -0.10 35.42
N GLN A 13 -16.98 0.52 36.52
CA GLN A 13 -17.56 1.77 37.02
C GLN A 13 -16.85 2.92 36.29
N PHE A 14 -17.63 3.75 35.60
CA PHE A 14 -17.16 4.98 34.97
C PHE A 14 -16.86 6.01 36.06
N ASP A 15 -15.62 6.50 36.11
CA ASP A 15 -15.27 7.72 36.84
C ASP A 15 -15.33 8.87 35.84
N ASP A 16 -16.43 9.63 35.91
CA ASP A 16 -16.61 10.91 35.24
C ASP A 16 -15.96 11.97 36.14
N SER A 17 -14.70 12.32 35.86
CA SER A 17 -14.10 13.52 36.44
C SER A 17 -14.47 14.73 35.58
N ASP A 18 -15.60 15.30 35.94
CA ASP A 18 -15.98 16.69 35.72
C ASP A 18 -14.96 17.63 36.40
N ASP A 19 -14.28 18.47 35.64
CA ASP A 19 -13.53 19.63 36.16
C ASP A 19 -13.97 20.87 35.38
N GLU A 20 -15.09 21.42 35.82
CA GLU A 20 -15.53 22.78 35.58
C GLU A 20 -14.52 23.77 36.20
N ALA A 21 -13.72 24.43 35.35
CA ALA A 21 -12.96 25.61 35.72
C ALA A 21 -13.49 26.84 34.98
N GLU A 22 -14.50 27.45 35.59
CA GLU A 22 -14.98 28.81 35.34
C GLU A 22 -13.86 29.82 35.68
N GLY A 23 -13.57 30.77 34.78
CA GLY A 23 -12.61 31.83 35.04
C GLY A 23 -12.47 32.81 33.87
N GLY A 24 -13.33 33.82 33.84
CA GLY A 24 -13.44 34.78 32.75
C GLY A 24 -12.36 35.87 32.65
N GLY A 25 -12.57 36.78 31.71
CA GLY A 25 -12.00 38.12 31.75
C GLY A 25 -11.32 38.63 30.47
N ALA A 26 -12.00 39.57 29.82
CA ALA A 26 -11.46 40.76 29.13
C ALA A 26 -10.82 40.64 27.73
N GLU A 27 -11.63 41.04 26.73
CA GLU A 27 -11.45 42.23 25.89
C GLU A 27 -10.05 42.65 25.39
N GLY A 28 -9.93 42.70 24.06
CA GLY A 28 -8.92 43.43 23.28
C GLY A 28 -8.83 42.82 21.88
N GLY A 29 -9.42 43.36 20.81
CA GLY A 29 -9.34 44.75 20.37
C GLY A 29 -8.13 44.92 19.46
N ALA A 30 -8.18 44.37 18.23
CA ALA A 30 -7.24 44.69 17.15
C ALA A 30 -7.88 44.37 15.79
N GLU A 31 -8.72 45.30 15.39
CA GLU A 31 -9.13 45.59 14.02
C GLU A 31 -7.90 46.05 13.21
N VAL A 32 -7.56 45.32 12.15
CA VAL A 32 -6.67 45.79 11.08
C VAL A 32 -7.35 45.49 9.74
N GLU A 33 -8.06 46.49 9.25
CA GLU A 33 -8.30 46.68 7.82
C GLU A 33 -6.96 47.11 7.19
N ASP A 34 -6.53 46.46 6.12
CA ASP A 34 -5.70 47.16 5.14
C ASP A 34 -5.92 46.60 3.73
N GLU A 35 -5.82 47.52 2.80
CA GLU A 35 -6.47 47.56 1.50
C GLU A 35 -5.74 46.76 0.42
N VAL A 36 -6.53 46.46 -0.62
CA VAL A 36 -6.21 45.89 -1.92
C VAL A 36 -4.96 46.47 -2.61
N LYS A 37 -4.18 45.59 -3.27
CA LYS A 37 -3.46 45.95 -4.50
C LYS A 37 -3.26 44.74 -5.43
N GLU A 38 -4.14 44.64 -6.42
CA GLU A 38 -3.89 43.96 -7.70
C GLU A 38 -2.91 44.81 -8.53
N GLU A 39 -1.81 44.23 -9.03
CA GLU A 39 -1.26 44.51 -10.37
C GLU A 39 -0.39 43.30 -10.82
N GLY A 40 -0.62 42.81 -12.03
CA GLY A 40 0.00 41.60 -12.58
C GLY A 40 1.28 41.80 -13.40
N SER A 41 1.71 40.69 -14.02
CA SER A 41 2.75 40.54 -15.06
C SER A 41 4.20 40.85 -14.60
N ASP A 42 5.21 40.00 -14.73
CA ASP A 42 5.71 39.30 -15.93
C ASP A 42 6.81 38.28 -15.54
N ASP A 43 7.09 37.40 -16.50
CA ASP A 43 8.16 36.42 -16.74
C ASP A 43 9.58 36.64 -16.15
N GLU A 44 10.21 35.57 -15.64
CA GLU A 44 11.51 35.04 -16.14
C GLU A 44 12.11 33.92 -15.25
N GLY A 45 12.23 32.73 -15.83
CA GLY A 45 13.43 31.87 -15.88
C GLY A 45 14.20 31.48 -14.60
N GLY A 46 14.27 30.17 -14.30
CA GLY A 46 15.28 29.69 -13.35
C GLY A 46 15.32 28.18 -13.03
N VAL A 47 15.83 27.40 -13.98
CA VAL A 47 16.52 26.08 -13.84
C VAL A 47 15.77 24.88 -13.25
N ASP A 48 15.19 24.11 -14.18
CA ASP A 48 14.87 22.69 -14.05
C ASP A 48 16.15 21.89 -13.76
N ALA A 49 16.27 21.34 -12.55
CA ALA A 49 17.32 20.39 -12.21
C ALA A 49 16.95 19.03 -12.79
N VAL A 50 17.24 18.85 -14.09
CA VAL A 50 17.14 17.58 -14.79
C VAL A 50 18.18 16.62 -14.19
N TYR A 51 17.74 15.81 -13.21
CA TYR A 51 18.48 14.63 -12.78
C TYR A 51 18.27 13.54 -13.84
N GLU A 52 19.19 13.51 -14.80
CA GLU A 52 19.30 12.51 -15.84
C GLU A 52 19.84 11.19 -15.24
N GLU A 53 18.95 10.32 -14.77
CA GLU A 53 19.31 8.92 -14.50
C GLU A 53 19.25 8.12 -15.81
N THR A 54 20.44 7.88 -16.36
CA THR A 54 20.67 7.04 -17.53
C THR A 54 20.35 5.58 -17.21
N LEU A 55 19.15 5.11 -17.55
CA LEU A 55 18.81 3.67 -17.59
C LEU A 55 18.62 3.22 -19.04
N LYS A 56 19.72 2.72 -19.61
CA LYS A 56 19.73 1.90 -20.84
C LYS A 56 19.08 0.54 -20.55
N ALA A 57 17.99 0.22 -21.23
CA ALA A 57 17.73 -1.12 -21.75
C ALA A 57 16.63 -1.02 -22.82
N GLY A 58 16.99 -1.27 -24.08
CA GLY A 58 16.06 -1.17 -25.20
C GLY A 58 15.06 -2.32 -25.25
N LEU A 59 13.84 -2.01 -25.68
CA LEU A 59 13.21 -2.63 -26.85
C LEU A 59 11.94 -1.84 -27.18
N VAL A 60 11.95 -1.16 -28.33
CA VAL A 60 10.79 -0.53 -28.94
C VAL A 60 9.93 -1.63 -29.57
N GLY A 61 8.68 -1.73 -29.12
CA GLY A 61 7.61 -2.48 -29.75
C GLY A 61 6.28 -1.80 -29.45
N GLN A 62 5.88 -0.91 -30.37
CA GLN A 62 4.52 -0.37 -30.58
C GLN A 62 3.48 -1.49 -30.34
N GLU A 63 2.35 -1.29 -29.64
CA GLU A 63 1.09 -0.77 -30.21
C GLU A 63 0.17 -0.11 -29.15
N GLU A 64 -0.61 0.88 -29.60
CA GLU A 64 -1.48 1.79 -28.85
C GLU A 64 -2.67 1.13 -28.12
N SER A 65 -2.90 1.53 -26.87
CA SER A 65 -4.24 1.71 -26.29
C SER A 65 -4.17 2.64 -25.08
N GLY A 66 -4.95 3.72 -25.13
CA GLY A 66 -4.80 4.91 -24.30
C GLY A 66 -4.90 4.68 -22.79
N SER A 67 -3.97 5.29 -22.06
CA SER A 67 -4.07 5.89 -20.72
C SER A 67 -2.68 6.48 -20.40
N GLY A 68 -2.64 7.74 -19.94
CA GLY A 68 -1.41 8.52 -19.73
C GLY A 68 -0.35 7.85 -18.85
N GLU A 69 0.89 8.26 -19.08
CA GLU A 69 2.14 7.92 -18.38
C GLU A 69 2.21 6.58 -17.63
N ARG A 70 2.55 5.48 -18.33
CA ARG A 70 3.18 4.30 -17.70
C ARG A 70 4.69 4.36 -17.87
N LYS A 71 5.36 5.28 -17.17
CA LYS A 71 6.80 5.13 -16.92
C LYS A 71 6.97 4.00 -15.90
N GLY A 72 7.23 2.79 -16.38
CA GLY A 72 7.51 1.60 -15.55
C GLY A 72 6.26 0.98 -14.92
N ALA A 73 5.44 0.29 -15.71
CA ALA A 73 4.33 -0.49 -15.18
C ALA A 73 4.84 -1.62 -14.27
N LEU A 74 4.42 -1.64 -13.01
CA LEU A 74 4.70 -2.76 -12.10
C LEU A 74 4.08 -4.03 -12.69
N HIS A 75 4.88 -5.09 -12.84
CA HIS A 75 4.45 -6.38 -13.37
C HIS A 75 4.21 -7.37 -12.23
N ALA A 76 3.23 -8.28 -12.34
CA ALA A 76 2.94 -9.24 -11.26
C ALA A 76 4.15 -10.14 -10.95
N ARG A 77 4.98 -10.43 -11.96
CA ARG A 77 6.28 -11.12 -11.84
C ARG A 77 7.31 -10.44 -10.93
N ASP A 78 7.26 -9.11 -10.80
CA ASP A 78 8.21 -8.38 -9.96
C ASP A 78 7.83 -8.43 -8.47
N ILE A 79 6.63 -8.93 -8.16
CA ILE A 79 6.05 -8.95 -6.82
C ILE A 79 6.23 -10.35 -6.22
N ASP A 80 7.20 -10.48 -5.33
CA ASP A 80 7.39 -11.67 -4.48
C ASP A 80 6.84 -11.48 -3.06
N ALA A 81 6.92 -12.53 -2.25
CA ALA A 81 6.41 -12.58 -0.88
C ALA A 81 6.97 -11.49 0.06
N HIS A 82 8.14 -10.92 -0.27
CA HIS A 82 8.86 -9.92 0.53
C HIS A 82 8.99 -8.58 -0.18
N TRP A 83 8.28 -8.36 -1.30
CA TRP A 83 8.39 -7.13 -2.09
C TRP A 83 8.05 -5.88 -1.25
N ILE A 84 6.93 -5.92 -0.51
CA ILE A 84 6.52 -4.84 0.40
C ILE A 84 7.58 -4.61 1.49
N GLN A 85 8.10 -5.70 2.07
CA GLN A 85 9.12 -5.64 3.12
C GLN A 85 10.41 -4.96 2.62
N ARG A 86 10.85 -5.26 1.40
CA ARG A 86 12.03 -4.63 0.81
C ARG A 86 11.83 -3.14 0.56
N SER A 87 10.63 -2.75 0.12
CA SER A 87 10.26 -1.33 -0.02
C SER A 87 10.32 -0.60 1.33
N LEU A 88 9.86 -1.24 2.40
CA LEU A 88 9.88 -0.70 3.76
C LEU A 88 11.26 -0.68 4.43
N SER A 89 12.17 -1.59 4.05
CA SER A 89 13.51 -1.73 4.65
C SER A 89 14.41 -0.49 4.47
N LYS A 90 14.04 0.38 3.53
CA LYS A 90 14.70 1.69 3.33
C LYS A 90 14.47 2.61 4.54
N PHE A 91 13.30 2.50 5.18
CA PHE A 91 12.82 3.40 6.22
C PHE A 91 12.80 2.75 7.61
N TYR A 92 12.43 1.47 7.67
CA TYR A 92 12.43 0.69 8.90
C TYR A 92 13.66 -0.21 8.95
N LYS A 93 14.62 0.12 9.83
CA LYS A 93 15.84 -0.68 10.03
C LYS A 93 15.59 -1.93 10.88
N ASP A 94 14.58 -1.89 11.73
CA ASP A 94 14.17 -3.04 12.52
C ASP A 94 13.30 -3.99 11.66
N PRO A 95 13.75 -5.23 11.41
CA PRO A 95 13.01 -6.19 10.61
C PRO A 95 11.67 -6.61 11.24
N ILE A 96 11.54 -6.57 12.57
CA ILE A 96 10.29 -6.90 13.26
C ILE A 96 9.25 -5.82 12.99
N VAL A 97 9.64 -4.55 13.14
CA VAL A 97 8.77 -3.41 12.84
C VAL A 97 8.39 -3.38 11.36
N ALA A 98 9.35 -3.62 10.45
CA ALA A 98 9.07 -3.69 9.03
C ALA A 98 8.04 -4.79 8.72
N GLN A 99 8.17 -5.98 9.31
CA GLN A 99 7.23 -7.07 9.11
C GLN A 99 5.83 -6.76 9.67
N GLN A 100 5.73 -6.11 10.82
CA GLN A 100 4.44 -5.64 11.36
C GLN A 100 3.76 -4.70 10.37
N LYS A 101 4.51 -3.73 9.82
CA LYS A 101 4.00 -2.80 8.81
C LYS A 101 3.58 -3.50 7.51
N VAL A 102 4.26 -4.56 7.08
CA VAL A 102 3.79 -5.37 5.94
C VAL A 102 2.40 -5.95 6.20
N ASN A 103 2.19 -6.53 7.39
CA ASN A 103 0.90 -7.13 7.74
C ASN A 103 -0.21 -6.06 7.82
N GLU A 104 0.08 -4.91 8.43
CA GLU A 104 -0.85 -3.76 8.49
C GLU A 104 -1.20 -3.24 7.09
N ILE A 105 -0.21 -3.12 6.18
CA ILE A 105 -0.45 -2.74 4.78
C ILE A 105 -1.34 -3.75 4.07
N LEU A 106 -1.03 -5.05 4.16
CA LEU A 106 -1.83 -6.09 3.51
C LEU A 106 -3.27 -6.10 4.00
N GLN A 107 -3.49 -5.83 5.29
CA GLN A 107 -4.82 -5.68 5.85
C GLN A 107 -5.56 -4.47 5.24
N ILE A 108 -4.93 -3.30 5.19
CA ILE A 108 -5.53 -2.10 4.57
C ILE A 108 -5.87 -2.35 3.10
N LEU A 109 -4.95 -2.95 2.34
CA LEU A 109 -5.18 -3.28 0.93
C LEU A 109 -6.37 -4.22 0.74
N ARG A 110 -6.64 -5.10 1.72
CA ARG A 110 -7.77 -6.04 1.66
C ARG A 110 -9.09 -5.39 2.07
N GLU A 111 -9.10 -4.60 3.14
CA GLU A 111 -10.31 -4.10 3.79
C GLU A 111 -10.80 -2.76 3.24
N ALA A 112 -9.94 -1.97 2.58
CA ALA A 112 -10.31 -0.64 2.12
C ALA A 112 -11.50 -0.66 1.13
N SER A 113 -12.41 0.30 1.27
CA SER A 113 -13.64 0.33 0.46
C SER A 113 -13.38 0.81 -0.98
N ASP A 114 -12.52 1.80 -1.13
CA ASP A 114 -12.12 2.40 -2.40
C ASP A 114 -10.66 2.87 -2.35
N ASP A 115 -10.16 3.42 -3.46
CA ASP A 115 -8.76 3.85 -3.58
C ASP A 115 -8.41 5.04 -2.67
N ARG A 116 -9.39 5.90 -2.35
CA ARG A 116 -9.19 7.07 -1.50
C ARG A 116 -9.10 6.65 -0.03
N ASP A 117 -9.98 5.75 0.40
CA ASP A 117 -9.94 5.13 1.72
C ASP A 117 -8.62 4.36 1.91
N CYS A 118 -8.22 3.57 0.92
CA CYS A 118 -6.93 2.88 0.93
C CYS A 118 -5.75 3.84 1.09
N GLU A 119 -5.71 4.93 0.30
CA GLU A 119 -4.65 5.93 0.39
C GLU A 119 -4.61 6.61 1.76
N ASN A 120 -5.77 7.05 2.28
CA ASN A 120 -5.86 7.70 3.58
C ASN A 120 -5.34 6.81 4.72
N GLN A 121 -5.73 5.54 4.73
CA GLN A 121 -5.27 4.58 5.72
C GLN A 121 -3.76 4.30 5.59
N LEU A 122 -3.25 4.18 4.36
CA LEU A 122 -1.81 4.01 4.11
C LEU A 122 -0.98 5.23 4.55
N VAL A 123 -1.47 6.45 4.32
CA VAL A 123 -0.84 7.69 4.79
C VAL A 123 -0.83 7.75 6.31
N LEU A 124 -1.93 7.38 6.98
CA LEU A 124 -2.00 7.32 8.44
C LEU A 124 -1.00 6.31 9.00
N LEU A 125 -0.84 5.17 8.32
CA LEU A 125 0.04 4.08 8.75
C LEU A 125 1.54 4.38 8.56
N LEU A 126 1.91 4.91 7.40
CA LEU A 126 3.31 5.06 6.96
C LEU A 126 3.85 6.49 7.09
N GLY A 127 2.96 7.46 7.31
CA GLY A 127 3.28 8.89 7.30
C GLY A 127 3.41 9.46 5.88
N PHE A 128 3.47 10.78 5.80
CA PHE A 128 3.50 11.53 4.54
C PHE A 128 4.84 11.37 3.77
N ASP A 129 5.91 10.97 4.45
CA ASP A 129 7.24 10.82 3.83
C ASP A 129 7.28 9.68 2.79
N GLN A 130 6.30 8.77 2.83
CA GLN A 130 6.23 7.57 1.99
C GLN A 130 5.27 7.70 0.81
N PHE A 131 4.94 8.92 0.41
CA PHE A 131 3.90 9.20 -0.58
C PHE A 131 4.11 8.47 -1.92
N GLU A 132 5.34 8.39 -2.43
CA GLU A 132 5.62 7.66 -3.68
C GLU A 132 5.36 6.16 -3.56
N PHE A 133 5.67 5.55 -2.40
CA PHE A 133 5.35 4.15 -2.18
C PHE A 133 3.85 3.94 -2.02
N ILE A 134 3.16 4.85 -1.33
CA ILE A 134 1.71 4.84 -1.15
C ILE A 134 0.99 4.95 -2.51
N LYS A 135 1.46 5.80 -3.42
CA LYS A 135 0.92 5.89 -4.79
C LYS A 135 1.00 4.56 -5.52
N VAL A 136 2.14 3.88 -5.46
CA VAL A 136 2.32 2.57 -6.12
C VAL A 136 1.37 1.53 -5.51
N LEU A 137 1.26 1.49 -4.17
CA LEU A 137 0.33 0.61 -3.47
C LEU A 137 -1.13 0.87 -3.89
N ARG A 138 -1.53 2.14 -3.99
CA ARG A 138 -2.88 2.54 -4.43
C ARG A 138 -3.13 2.14 -5.89
N GLN A 139 -2.20 2.47 -6.79
CA GLN A 139 -2.36 2.25 -8.23
C GLN A 139 -2.41 0.75 -8.60
N HIS A 140 -1.67 -0.08 -7.88
CA HIS A 140 -1.57 -1.52 -8.12
C HIS A 140 -2.15 -2.35 -6.97
N ARG A 141 -3.13 -1.80 -6.23
CA ARG A 141 -3.69 -2.36 -4.99
C ARG A 141 -3.95 -3.86 -5.05
N GLN A 142 -4.75 -4.28 -6.02
CA GLN A 142 -5.15 -5.68 -6.15
C GLN A 142 -3.97 -6.56 -6.57
N MET A 143 -3.16 -6.10 -7.51
CA MET A 143 -2.00 -6.84 -7.99
C MET A 143 -1.01 -7.11 -6.85
N ILE A 144 -0.65 -6.09 -6.07
CA ILE A 144 0.27 -6.22 -4.95
C ILE A 144 -0.30 -7.13 -3.87
N LEU A 145 -1.57 -6.95 -3.51
CA LEU A 145 -2.23 -7.79 -2.50
C LEU A 145 -2.20 -9.27 -2.88
N TYR A 146 -2.77 -9.63 -4.02
CA TYR A 146 -2.93 -11.04 -4.40
C TYR A 146 -1.61 -11.70 -4.79
N CYS A 147 -0.69 -11.00 -5.46
CA CYS A 147 0.64 -11.56 -5.76
C CYS A 147 1.40 -11.86 -4.47
N THR A 148 1.38 -10.91 -3.51
CA THR A 148 2.07 -11.10 -2.23
C THR A 148 1.46 -12.27 -1.46
N LEU A 149 0.12 -12.33 -1.36
CA LEU A 149 -0.57 -13.41 -0.65
C LEU A 149 -0.36 -14.78 -1.30
N LEU A 150 -0.45 -14.89 -2.62
CA LEU A 150 -0.19 -16.14 -3.34
C LEU A 150 1.25 -16.62 -3.18
N LYS A 151 2.23 -15.70 -3.19
CA LYS A 151 3.63 -16.04 -2.98
C LYS A 151 3.95 -16.40 -1.52
N GLN A 152 3.17 -15.91 -0.55
CA GLN A 152 3.29 -16.29 0.86
C GLN A 152 2.59 -17.63 1.15
N ALA A 153 1.39 -17.83 0.62
CA ALA A 153 0.59 -19.05 0.77
C ALA A 153 0.83 -20.01 -0.41
N GLN A 154 2.07 -20.48 -0.60
CA GLN A 154 2.41 -21.30 -1.78
C GLN A 154 1.70 -22.65 -1.82
N GLU A 155 1.30 -23.19 -0.66
CA GLU A 155 0.68 -24.51 -0.54
C GLU A 155 -0.49 -24.52 0.45
N GLY A 156 -1.51 -25.35 0.16
CA GLY A 156 -2.60 -25.65 1.08
C GLY A 156 -3.89 -24.86 0.83
N LYS A 157 -4.78 -24.90 1.83
CA LYS A 157 -6.16 -24.40 1.73
C LYS A 157 -6.24 -22.88 1.50
N GLU A 158 -5.27 -22.12 2.02
CA GLU A 158 -5.24 -20.67 1.86
C GLU A 158 -5.03 -20.29 0.40
N ARG A 159 -4.13 -21.00 -0.31
CA ARG A 159 -3.92 -20.80 -1.75
C ARG A 159 -5.19 -21.03 -2.55
N GLU A 160 -5.86 -22.16 -2.33
CA GLU A 160 -7.11 -22.50 -3.02
C GLU A 160 -8.21 -21.46 -2.78
N GLN A 161 -8.25 -20.86 -1.58
CA GLN A 161 -9.21 -19.80 -1.26
C GLN A 161 -8.87 -18.51 -2.01
N LEU A 162 -7.61 -18.11 -2.04
CA LEU A 162 -7.14 -16.94 -2.79
C LEU A 162 -7.38 -17.10 -4.30
N GLU A 163 -7.09 -18.28 -4.85
CA GLU A 163 -7.35 -18.59 -6.26
C GLU A 163 -8.85 -18.51 -6.58
N LYS A 164 -9.73 -19.02 -5.70
CA LYS A 164 -11.19 -18.87 -5.85
C LYS A 164 -11.63 -17.41 -5.79
N GLU A 165 -11.07 -16.64 -4.87
CA GLU A 165 -11.36 -15.20 -4.75
C GLU A 165 -10.96 -14.45 -6.03
N ILE A 166 -9.77 -14.75 -6.58
CA ILE A 166 -9.32 -14.18 -7.85
C ILE A 166 -10.21 -14.64 -9.02
N LEU A 167 -10.58 -15.92 -9.08
CA LEU A 167 -11.46 -16.44 -10.12
C LEU A 167 -12.85 -15.79 -10.10
N SER A 168 -13.31 -15.33 -8.94
CA SER A 168 -14.57 -14.57 -8.83
C SER A 168 -14.51 -13.16 -9.43
N ARG A 169 -13.29 -12.65 -9.71
CA ARG A 169 -13.02 -11.29 -10.17
C ARG A 169 -12.28 -11.30 -11.52
N PRO A 170 -12.98 -11.09 -12.66
CA PRO A 170 -12.38 -11.16 -14.00
C PRO A 170 -11.17 -10.24 -14.19
N GLU A 171 -11.17 -9.09 -13.53
CA GLU A 171 -10.07 -8.13 -13.60
C GLU A 171 -8.75 -8.66 -13.03
N LEU A 172 -8.79 -9.74 -12.22
CA LEU A 172 -7.62 -10.32 -11.57
C LEU A 172 -7.11 -11.60 -12.27
N HIS A 173 -7.84 -12.13 -13.24
CA HIS A 173 -7.48 -13.38 -13.93
C HIS A 173 -6.13 -13.30 -14.63
N HIS A 174 -5.76 -12.13 -15.16
CA HIS A 174 -4.46 -11.91 -15.79
C HIS A 174 -3.29 -12.14 -14.82
N ILE A 175 -3.47 -11.85 -13.53
CA ILE A 175 -2.44 -12.06 -12.49
C ILE A 175 -2.19 -13.56 -12.29
N LEU A 176 -3.25 -14.38 -12.23
CA LEU A 176 -3.09 -15.83 -12.11
C LEU A 176 -2.41 -16.43 -13.33
N ALA A 177 -2.83 -16.02 -14.53
CA ALA A 177 -2.24 -16.53 -15.77
C ALA A 177 -0.72 -16.26 -15.81
N GLU A 178 -0.32 -15.04 -15.48
CA GLU A 178 1.08 -14.63 -15.46
C GLU A 178 1.91 -15.37 -14.40
N LEU A 179 1.33 -15.66 -13.24
CA LEU A 179 1.98 -16.42 -12.17
C LEU A 179 2.09 -17.93 -12.51
N GLN A 180 1.05 -18.55 -13.09
CA GLN A 180 1.03 -19.98 -13.42
C GLN A 180 1.99 -20.37 -14.55
N GLU A 181 2.18 -19.50 -15.55
CA GLU A 181 3.20 -19.71 -16.59
C GLU A 181 4.60 -19.82 -16.00
N THR A 182 4.91 -19.04 -14.96
CA THR A 182 6.22 -19.05 -14.30
C THR A 182 6.43 -20.26 -13.40
N GLU A 183 5.41 -20.68 -12.65
CA GLU A 183 5.50 -21.86 -11.78
C GLU A 183 5.75 -23.13 -12.60
N SER A 184 5.11 -23.21 -13.77
CA SER A 184 5.34 -24.29 -14.75
C SER A 184 6.75 -24.23 -15.34
N ALA A 185 7.31 -23.04 -15.58
CA ALA A 185 8.67 -22.86 -16.10
C ALA A 185 9.76 -23.13 -15.04
N ASP A 186 9.53 -22.74 -13.79
CA ASP A 186 10.47 -22.96 -12.68
C ASP A 186 10.58 -24.45 -12.32
N VAL A 187 9.46 -25.19 -12.34
CA VAL A 187 9.47 -26.65 -12.14
C VAL A 187 10.31 -27.36 -13.21
N VAL A 188 10.22 -26.88 -14.45
CA VAL A 188 11.00 -27.44 -15.57
C VAL A 188 12.50 -27.14 -15.39
N GLN A 189 12.86 -25.94 -14.94
CA GLN A 189 14.27 -25.57 -14.73
C GLN A 189 14.92 -26.31 -13.54
N VAL A 190 14.18 -26.52 -12.45
CA VAL A 190 14.65 -27.31 -11.29
C VAL A 190 14.81 -28.80 -11.64
N GLY A 191 13.94 -29.35 -12.49
CA GLY A 191 14.03 -30.72 -13.00
C GLY A 191 15.29 -30.99 -13.83
N TYR A 192 15.78 -30.02 -14.60
CA TYR A 192 17.05 -30.15 -15.34
C TYR A 192 18.29 -29.99 -14.45
N SER A 193 18.18 -29.25 -13.33
CA SER A 193 19.32 -29.03 -12.42
C SER A 193 19.58 -30.19 -11.45
N LEU A 194 18.59 -31.05 -11.18
CA LEU A 194 18.72 -32.24 -10.33
C LEU A 194 19.03 -33.52 -11.12
N GLY A 195 19.18 -33.43 -12.45
CA GLY A 195 19.34 -34.56 -13.36
C GLY A 195 20.76 -34.79 -13.88
N ILE A 196 21.82 -34.26 -13.25
CA ILE A 196 23.21 -34.57 -13.62
C ILE A 196 24.08 -34.70 -12.37
N PHE A 197 24.13 -35.90 -11.78
CA PHE A 197 25.32 -36.73 -11.53
C PHE A 197 24.96 -37.96 -10.69
#